data_AF-A0A094JB68-F1
#
_entry.id   AF-A0A094JB68-F1
#
_cell.length_a   1.000
_cell.length_b   1.000
_cell.length_c   1.000
_cell.angle_alpha   90.00
_cell.angle_beta   90.00
_cell.angle_gamma   90.00
#
_symmetry.space_group_name_H-M   'P 1'
#
loop_
_entity.id
_entity.type
_entity.pdbx_description
1 polymer ?
#
loop_
_entity_poly.entity_id
_entity_poly.type
_entity_poly.pdbx_seq_one_letter_code
_entity_poly.pdbx_strand_id
1 'polypeptide(L)'
;MPISLDQIVEGAKYPTERQLAAILRQILDGLVYLESEGLEHGSLSCPNILKNREPRDVRALVIITMELMQKYTQDNGAVGVDSLDRWPSDSDAAIFLSETTSAASARELRK
;
A
#
# COMPACT_ATOMS: atom_id res chain seq x y z
N MET A 1 -14.21 18.42 -4.63
CA MET A 1 -14.22 17.75 -3.31
C MET A 1 -13.10 16.73 -3.31
N PRO A 2 -12.23 16.69 -2.30
CA PRO A 2 -11.25 15.60 -2.19
C PRO A 2 -11.99 14.28 -1.88
N ILE A 3 -11.59 13.21 -2.55
CA ILE A 3 -12.08 11.84 -2.29
C ILE A 3 -11.08 11.20 -1.32
N SER A 4 -11.55 10.65 -0.20
CA SER A 4 -10.67 9.93 0.73
C SER A 4 -10.37 8.51 0.24
N LEU A 5 -9.26 7.92 0.72
CA LEU A 5 -8.95 6.51 0.44
C LEU A 5 -10.06 5.59 0.97
N ASP A 6 -10.64 5.90 2.13
CA ASP A 6 -11.77 5.14 2.69
C ASP A 6 -12.96 5.11 1.73
N GLN A 7 -13.29 6.22 1.08
CA GLN A 7 -14.37 6.26 0.08
C GLN A 7 -14.07 5.42 -1.16
N ILE A 8 -12.79 5.24 -1.52
CA ILE A 8 -12.37 4.37 -2.61
C ILE A 8 -12.44 2.90 -2.17
N VAL A 9 -12.08 2.58 -0.93
CA VAL A 9 -12.16 1.24 -0.35
C VAL A 9 -13.63 0.83 -0.14
N GLU A 10 -14.49 1.69 0.40
CA GLU A 10 -15.93 1.43 0.58
C GLU A 10 -16.71 1.44 -0.75
N GLY A 11 -16.16 2.05 -1.78
CA GLY A 11 -16.79 2.12 -3.10
C GLY A 11 -16.98 0.74 -3.75
N ALA A 12 -18.17 0.52 -4.31
CA ALA A 12 -18.54 -0.73 -5.00
C ALA A 12 -17.67 -1.04 -6.22
N LYS A 13 -17.03 -0.02 -6.81
CA LYS A 13 -16.14 -0.18 -7.96
C LYS A 13 -14.70 -0.09 -7.50
N TYR A 14 -13.95 -1.15 -7.76
CA TYR A 14 -12.51 -1.16 -7.55
C TYR A 14 -11.77 -0.20 -8.50
N PRO A 15 -10.63 0.37 -8.07
CA PRO A 15 -9.79 1.17 -8.93
C PRO A 15 -9.27 0.36 -10.12
N THR A 16 -9.11 1.01 -11.26
CA THR A 16 -8.30 0.48 -12.37
C THR A 16 -6.82 0.47 -11.98
N GLU A 17 -6.01 -0.33 -12.66
CA GLU A 17 -4.56 -0.38 -12.42
C GLU A 17 -3.88 0.99 -12.53
N ARG A 18 -4.30 1.82 -13.50
CA ARG A 18 -3.81 3.21 -13.62
C ARG A 18 -4.19 4.09 -12.43
N GLN A 19 -5.41 3.94 -11.91
CA GLN A 19 -5.84 4.70 -10.73
C GLN A 19 -5.11 4.24 -9.48
N LEU A 20 -4.94 2.92 -9.33
CA LEU A 20 -4.16 2.34 -8.24
C LEU A 20 -2.72 2.86 -8.27
N ALA A 21 -2.05 2.78 -9.43
CA ALA A 21 -0.69 3.28 -9.59
C ALA A 21 -0.57 4.77 -9.27
N ALA A 22 -1.53 5.60 -9.70
CA ALA A 22 -1.53 7.02 -9.40
C ALA A 22 -1.67 7.31 -7.89
N ILE A 23 -2.54 6.56 -7.21
CA ILE A 23 -2.75 6.66 -5.76
C ILE A 23 -1.48 6.23 -5.02
N LEU A 24 -0.95 5.05 -5.33
CA LEU A 24 0.24 4.50 -4.68
C LEU A 24 1.45 5.39 -4.89
N ARG A 25 1.61 5.96 -6.10
CA ARG A 25 2.69 6.89 -6.39
C ARG A 25 2.60 8.16 -5.56
N GLN A 26 1.41 8.74 -5.37
CA GLN A 26 1.25 9.90 -4.48
C GLN A 26 1.62 9.60 -3.03
N ILE A 27 1.18 8.45 -2.51
CA ILE A 27 1.52 8.02 -1.15
C ILE A 27 3.03 7.82 -1.02
N LEU A 28 3.63 7.13 -2.00
CA LEU A 28 5.05 6.86 -2.05
C LEU A 28 5.88 8.15 -2.11
N ASP A 29 5.50 9.11 -2.94
CA ASP A 29 6.17 10.41 -3.04
C ASP A 29 6.11 11.17 -1.70
N GLY A 30 4.97 11.12 -1.00
CA GLY A 30 4.81 11.69 0.35
C GLY A 30 5.71 11.01 1.39
N LEU A 31 5.78 9.67 1.38
CA LEU A 31 6.65 8.91 2.28
C LEU A 31 8.13 9.21 2.03
N VAL A 32 8.56 9.27 0.77
CA VAL A 32 9.95 9.60 0.43
C VAL A 32 10.29 11.03 0.83
N TYR A 33 9.35 11.97 0.71
CA TYR A 33 9.55 13.34 1.21
C TYR A 33 9.76 13.36 2.72
N LEU A 34 8.91 12.68 3.49
CA LEU A 34 9.04 12.61 4.95
C LEU A 34 10.38 11.98 5.35
N GLU A 35 10.76 10.86 4.72
CA GLU A 35 12.05 10.21 4.93
C GLU A 35 13.22 11.17 4.67
N SER A 36 13.12 12.00 3.61
CA SER A 36 14.16 12.98 3.27
C SER A 36 14.30 14.13 4.28
N GLU A 37 13.21 14.46 4.98
CA GLU A 37 13.20 15.44 6.08
C GLU A 37 13.60 14.79 7.43
N GLY A 38 13.95 13.51 7.44
CA GLY A 38 14.27 12.76 8.66
C GLY A 38 13.05 12.51 9.56
N LEU A 39 11.84 12.56 8.98
CA LEU A 39 10.57 12.36 9.68
C LEU A 39 9.97 11.01 9.25
N GLU A 40 9.39 10.30 10.21
CA GLU A 40 8.52 9.14 9.92
C GLU A 40 7.06 9.60 10.09
N HIS A 41 6.14 9.14 9.22
CA HIS A 41 4.75 9.61 9.27
C HIS A 41 4.08 9.29 10.63
N GLY A 42 4.56 8.26 11.35
CA GLY A 42 4.30 7.99 12.76
C GLY A 42 2.86 7.57 13.13
N SER A 43 1.87 7.81 12.24
CA SER A 43 0.44 7.65 12.50
C SER A 43 -0.35 7.16 11.28
N LEU A 44 0.27 6.40 10.37
CA LEU A 44 -0.46 5.67 9.33
C LEU A 44 -1.06 4.39 9.95
N SER A 45 -2.14 4.48 10.73
CA SER A 45 -2.75 3.28 11.36
C SER A 45 -4.26 3.21 11.21
N CYS A 46 -4.73 2.03 10.83
CA CYS A 46 -5.96 1.40 11.35
C CYS A 46 -5.48 0.15 12.14
N PRO A 47 -6.14 -0.31 13.20
CA PRO A 47 -5.56 -0.48 14.56
C PRO A 47 -4.54 -1.59 14.84
N ASN A 48 -4.07 -2.37 13.85
CA ASN A 48 -3.34 -3.64 14.07
C ASN A 48 -1.88 -3.66 13.60
N ILE A 49 -1.14 -2.56 13.75
CA ILE A 49 0.30 -2.56 13.44
C ILE A 49 1.04 -3.37 14.51
N LEU A 50 1.16 -4.66 14.26
CA LEU A 50 1.98 -5.61 14.98
C LEU A 50 3.43 -5.09 15.06
N LYS A 51 3.96 -5.06 16.28
CA LYS A 51 5.37 -4.79 16.60
C LYS A 51 6.29 -5.75 15.84
N ASN A 52 6.80 -5.37 14.68
CA ASN A 52 8.10 -5.87 14.23
C ASN A 52 8.81 -4.85 13.34
N ARG A 53 10.14 -4.95 13.33
CA ARG A 53 11.18 -4.00 12.88
C ARG A 53 11.16 -3.54 11.40
N GLU A 54 10.02 -3.56 10.73
CA GLU A 54 9.89 -2.94 9.40
C GLU A 54 9.71 -1.43 9.55
N PRO A 55 10.19 -0.61 8.58
CA PRO A 55 9.82 0.80 8.52
C PRO A 55 8.29 0.88 8.51
N ARG A 56 7.72 1.57 9.51
CA ARG A 56 6.27 1.64 9.73
C ARG A 56 5.52 2.07 8.46
N ASP A 57 6.18 2.89 7.65
CA ASP A 57 5.66 3.46 6.41
C ASP A 57 5.55 2.42 5.28
N VAL A 58 6.51 1.50 5.13
CA VAL A 58 6.43 0.42 4.11
C VAL A 58 5.31 -0.57 4.47
N ARG A 59 5.15 -0.88 5.76
CA ARG A 59 4.05 -1.74 6.23
C ARG A 59 2.68 -1.10 6.06
N ALA A 60 2.56 0.20 6.31
CA ALA A 60 1.31 0.93 6.02
C ALA A 60 0.98 0.91 4.52
N LEU A 61 1.99 1.03 3.66
CA LEU A 61 1.83 0.97 2.21
C LEU A 61 1.31 -0.39 1.74
N VAL A 62 1.81 -1.49 2.32
CA VAL A 62 1.28 -2.85 2.09
C VAL A 62 -0.21 -2.93 2.40
N ILE A 63 -0.62 -2.45 3.58
CA ILE A 63 -2.00 -2.50 4.05
C ILE A 63 -2.91 -1.74 3.09
N ILE A 64 -2.56 -0.49 2.78
CA ILE A 64 -3.34 0.37 1.86
C ILE A 64 -3.44 -0.28 0.47
N THR A 65 -2.34 -0.85 -0.03
CA THR A 65 -2.31 -1.51 -1.34
C THR A 65 -3.28 -2.69 -1.37
N MET A 66 -3.24 -3.56 -0.35
CA MET A 66 -4.15 -4.70 -0.25
C MET A 66 -5.62 -4.26 -0.11
N GLU A 67 -5.91 -3.26 0.72
CA GLU A 67 -7.28 -2.74 0.85
C GLU A 67 -7.81 -2.14 -0.46
N LEU A 68 -6.98 -1.41 -1.22
CA LEU A 68 -7.37 -0.89 -2.53
C LEU A 68 -7.57 -1.99 -3.58
N MET A 69 -6.79 -3.07 -3.50
CA MET A 69 -6.86 -4.18 -4.44
C MET A 69 -8.05 -5.10 -4.17
N GLN A 70 -8.32 -5.44 -2.91
CA GLN A 70 -9.29 -6.48 -2.56
C GLN A 70 -10.29 -6.11 -1.45
N LYS A 71 -10.22 -4.89 -0.88
CA LYS A 71 -11.09 -4.35 0.20
C LYS A 71 -10.86 -4.92 1.60
N TYR A 72 -9.88 -5.81 1.76
CA TYR A 72 -9.52 -6.39 3.05
C TYR A 72 -8.03 -6.71 3.11
N THR A 73 -7.50 -6.82 4.32
CA THR A 73 -6.14 -7.34 4.58
C THR A 73 -6.18 -8.83 4.90
N GLN A 74 -5.08 -9.55 4.71
CA GLN A 74 -5.01 -10.95 5.12
C GLN A 74 -4.95 -11.08 6.65
N ASP A 75 -5.83 -11.89 7.23
CA ASP A 75 -5.96 -12.08 8.68
C ASP A 75 -4.73 -12.73 9.33
N ASN A 76 -3.92 -13.45 8.54
CA ASN A 76 -2.69 -14.10 8.98
C ASN A 76 -1.45 -13.17 8.93
N GLY A 77 -1.62 -11.91 8.53
CA GLY A 77 -0.54 -10.94 8.36
C GLY A 77 0.35 -11.15 7.14
N ALA A 78 -0.03 -12.04 6.21
CA ALA A 78 0.68 -12.25 4.96
C ALA A 78 0.42 -11.10 3.96
N VAL A 79 1.37 -10.95 3.03
CA VAL A 79 1.36 -9.95 1.98
C VAL A 79 1.02 -10.63 0.66
N GLY A 80 -0.07 -10.23 0.01
CA GLY A 80 -0.55 -10.86 -1.23
C GLY A 80 -2.03 -10.59 -1.49
N VAL A 81 -2.54 -11.08 -2.63
CA VAL A 81 -3.91 -10.85 -3.08
C VAL A 81 -4.58 -12.16 -3.50
N ASP A 82 -5.82 -12.38 -3.05
CA ASP A 82 -6.59 -13.59 -3.37
C ASP A 82 -7.39 -13.45 -4.68
N SER A 83 -7.77 -12.21 -5.04
CA SER A 83 -8.54 -11.89 -6.24
C SER A 83 -7.69 -11.93 -7.52
N LEU A 84 -7.09 -13.09 -7.81
CA LEU A 84 -6.20 -13.31 -8.96
C LEU A 84 -6.91 -13.19 -10.31
N ASP A 85 -8.24 -13.30 -10.33
CA ASP A 85 -9.07 -12.98 -11.50
C ASP A 85 -8.98 -11.50 -11.89
N ARG A 86 -8.73 -10.63 -10.91
CA ARG A 86 -8.64 -9.18 -11.08
C ARG A 86 -7.21 -8.66 -11.04
N TRP A 87 -6.37 -9.27 -10.21
CA TRP A 87 -4.97 -8.92 -10.00
C TRP A 87 -4.09 -10.15 -10.26
N PRO A 88 -3.84 -10.50 -11.53
CA PRO A 88 -2.94 -11.57 -11.89
C PRO A 88 -1.58 -11.40 -11.23
N SER A 89 -0.89 -12.50 -10.93
CA SER A 89 0.41 -12.49 -10.26
C SER A 89 1.51 -11.75 -11.04
N ASP A 90 1.34 -11.62 -12.35
CA ASP A 90 2.22 -10.89 -13.27
C ASP A 90 1.76 -9.45 -13.55
N SER A 91 0.69 -8.98 -12.89
CA SER A 91 0.26 -7.58 -12.96
C SER A 91 1.21 -6.65 -12.21
N ASP A 92 1.32 -5.40 -12.65
CA ASP A 92 2.21 -4.41 -12.04
C ASP A 92 1.86 -4.21 -10.55
N ALA A 93 0.56 -4.26 -10.23
CA ALA A 93 0.08 -4.12 -8.86
C ALA A 93 0.50 -5.30 -7.95
N ALA A 94 0.43 -6.54 -8.46
CA ALA A 94 0.86 -7.71 -7.71
C ALA A 94 2.39 -7.75 -7.53
N ILE A 95 3.14 -7.37 -8.58
CA ILE A 95 4.61 -7.24 -8.52
C ILE A 95 5.01 -6.19 -7.48
N PHE A 96 4.40 -5.00 -7.52
CA PHE A 96 4.66 -3.94 -6.55
C PHE A 96 4.40 -4.40 -5.10
N LEU A 97 3.27 -5.07 -4.86
CA LEU A 97 2.97 -5.61 -3.54
C LEU A 97 4.03 -6.65 -3.10
N SER A 98 4.53 -7.47 -4.02
CA SER A 98 5.64 -8.38 -3.73
C SER A 98 6.93 -7.61 -3.39
N GLU A 99 7.28 -6.55 -4.11
CA GLU A 99 8.49 -5.76 -3.88
C GLU A 99 8.51 -5.13 -2.48
N THR A 100 7.35 -4.70 -1.97
CA THR A 100 7.22 -4.12 -0.61
C THR A 100 7.62 -5.08 0.51
N THR A 101 7.62 -6.40 0.28
CA THR A 101 8.07 -7.39 1.28
C THR A 101 9.59 -7.39 1.48
N SER A 102 10.33 -6.86 0.51
CA SER A 102 11.79 -6.86 0.48
C SER A 102 12.40 -5.46 0.61
N ALA A 103 11.56 -4.42 0.53
CA ALA A 103 12.01 -3.04 0.58
C ALA A 103 12.27 -2.59 2.02
N ALA A 104 13.47 -2.05 2.26
CA ALA A 104 13.86 -1.49 3.54
C ALA A 104 13.44 -0.02 3.71
N SER A 105 12.94 0.63 2.66
CA SER A 105 12.35 1.98 2.74
C SER A 105 11.43 2.31 1.56
N ALA A 106 10.64 3.39 1.71
CA ALA A 106 9.82 3.94 0.64
C ALA A 106 10.68 4.37 -0.56
N ARG A 107 11.89 4.88 -0.32
CA ARG A 107 12.81 5.28 -1.39
C ARG A 107 13.22 4.12 -2.29
N GLU A 108 13.35 2.91 -1.75
CA GLU A 108 13.70 1.72 -2.54
C GLU A 108 12.60 1.28 -3.51
N LEU A 109 11.35 1.58 -3.18
CA LEU A 109 10.16 1.29 -3.99
C LEU A 109 9.91 2.34 -5.10
N ARG A 110 10.64 3.46 -5.09
CA ARG A 110 10.48 4.55 -6.08
C ARG A 110 11.39 4.37 -7.31
N LYS A 111 11.89 3.15 -7.55
CA LYS A 111 12.84 2.86 -8.64
C LYS A 111 12.18 2.85 -10.01
#